data_AF-A0A9W6APP3-F1
#
_entry.id   AF-A0A9W6APP3-F1
#
_cell.length_a   1.000
_cell.length_b   1.000
_cell.length_c   1.000
_cell.angle_alpha   90.00
_cell.angle_beta   90.00
_cell.angle_gamma   90.00
#
_symmetry.space_group_name_H-M   'P 1'
#
loop_
_entity.id
_entity.type
_entity.pdbx_description
1 polymer ?
#
loop_
_entity_poly.entity_id
_entity_poly.type
_entity_poly.pdbx_seq_one_letter_code
_entity_poly.pdbx_strand_id
1 'polypeptide(L)'
;MVEVTLEVLSQRQETHDKMTVDEESFSFPDIPRLDRSTLTPGAVRGLLKDYHRLVQPKYDILDVGILSYDGMHLRKLPETRRFQILMACAISATQKSYKEPIWKPFANTCREWANDFIAPIISSADADSMKAILLLVVYEMADPTRGVIWELLDVARRTCLQLGWNRTASSFNETTINGEPVSYDPMRTRLMHVTTNGIKSANLVN
;
A
#
# COMPACT_ATOMS: atom_id res chain seq x y z
N MET A 1 4.09 -51.08 -31.99
CA MET A 1 4.72 -49.98 -32.73
C MET A 1 4.98 -48.87 -31.72
N VAL A 2 6.23 -48.84 -31.21
CA VAL A 2 6.89 -47.82 -30.36
C VAL A 2 6.21 -47.53 -29.01
N GLU A 3 6.61 -47.97 -27.81
CA GLU A 3 7.88 -48.32 -27.16
C GLU A 3 9.03 -47.32 -27.35
N VAL A 4 9.14 -46.37 -26.42
CA VAL A 4 10.40 -45.67 -26.12
C VAL A 4 10.66 -45.81 -24.62
N THR A 5 11.51 -46.78 -24.31
CA THR A 5 12.23 -46.96 -23.06
C THR A 5 13.36 -45.93 -22.98
N LEU A 6 13.47 -45.21 -21.86
CA LEU A 6 14.66 -44.46 -21.49
C LEU A 6 15.18 -44.99 -20.16
N GLU A 7 15.73 -46.20 -20.22
CA GLU A 7 16.77 -46.65 -19.30
C GLU A 7 18.12 -46.28 -19.92
N VAL A 8 18.77 -45.20 -19.50
CA VAL A 8 20.23 -45.14 -19.44
C VAL A 8 20.61 -44.15 -18.33
N LEU A 9 21.56 -44.56 -17.48
CA LEU A 9 22.16 -43.89 -16.32
C LEU A 9 21.69 -44.39 -14.94
N SER A 10 21.42 -45.69 -14.81
CA SER A 10 21.69 -46.42 -13.57
C SER A 10 23.00 -47.18 -13.72
N GLN A 11 24.07 -46.65 -13.13
CA GLN A 11 25.22 -47.35 -12.54
C GLN A 11 26.42 -46.40 -12.48
N ARG A 12 26.60 -45.72 -11.35
CA ARG A 12 27.92 -45.66 -10.73
C ARG A 12 27.82 -45.40 -9.23
N GLN A 13 27.90 -46.53 -8.52
CA GLN A 13 28.79 -46.72 -7.38
C GLN A 13 28.30 -46.19 -6.02
N GLU A 14 27.68 -47.12 -5.29
CA GLU A 14 27.75 -47.18 -3.83
C GLU A 14 29.21 -47.10 -3.39
N THR A 15 29.57 -46.01 -2.73
CA THR A 15 30.58 -46.03 -1.67
C THR A 15 29.95 -45.38 -0.45
N HIS A 16 29.77 -46.24 0.54
CA HIS A 16 29.53 -45.93 1.94
C HIS A 16 30.40 -44.75 2.37
N ASP A 17 29.82 -43.56 2.57
CA ASP A 17 30.44 -42.56 3.42
C ASP A 17 29.38 -41.79 4.22
N LYS A 18 29.57 -41.82 5.52
CA LYS A 18 28.65 -41.35 6.53
C LYS A 18 28.93 -39.85 6.71
N MET A 19 28.56 -39.04 5.74
CA MET A 19 28.72 -37.58 5.84
C MET A 19 27.58 -37.04 6.69
N THR A 20 27.89 -36.71 7.93
CA THR A 20 27.08 -35.86 8.80
C THR A 20 26.70 -34.60 8.03
N VAL A 21 25.42 -34.43 7.75
CA VAL A 21 24.89 -33.12 7.34
C VAL A 21 24.99 -32.26 8.59
N ASP A 22 26.09 -31.52 8.71
CA ASP A 22 26.09 -30.36 9.58
C ASP A 22 24.95 -29.47 9.07
N GLU A 23 23.89 -29.36 9.89
CA GLU A 23 22.95 -28.25 9.82
C GLU A 23 23.75 -26.98 10.11
N GLU A 24 24.49 -26.51 9.12
CA GLU A 24 24.87 -25.10 9.04
C GLU A 24 23.56 -24.33 8.85
N SER A 25 22.95 -24.06 10.00
CA SER A 25 21.93 -23.07 10.21
C SER A 25 22.48 -21.78 9.62
N PHE A 26 22.06 -21.47 8.38
CA PHE A 26 22.21 -20.15 7.79
C PHE A 26 21.46 -19.17 8.69
N SER A 27 22.14 -18.71 9.73
CA SER A 27 21.69 -17.60 10.55
C SER A 27 21.71 -16.38 9.64
N PHE A 28 20.53 -16.01 9.16
CA PHE A 28 20.35 -14.69 8.58
C PHE A 28 20.84 -13.68 9.61
N PRO A 29 21.69 -12.71 9.23
CA PRO A 29 22.12 -11.70 10.17
C PRO A 29 20.87 -11.02 10.73
N ASP A 30 20.71 -11.09 12.06
CA ASP A 30 19.63 -10.41 12.76
C ASP A 30 19.71 -8.93 12.40
N ILE A 31 18.75 -8.46 11.61
CA ILE A 31 18.63 -7.03 11.31
C ILE A 31 18.43 -6.35 12.66
N PRO A 32 19.29 -5.39 13.06
CA PRO A 32 19.15 -4.71 14.33
C PRO A 32 17.72 -4.15 14.45
N ARG A 33 16.93 -4.74 15.34
CA ARG A 33 15.54 -4.33 15.56
C ARG A 33 15.59 -2.98 16.24
N LEU A 34 15.36 -1.93 15.45
CA LEU A 34 15.32 -0.58 15.95
C LEU A 34 14.04 -0.44 16.80
N ASP A 35 14.20 -0.06 18.08
CA ASP A 35 13.08 0.01 19.02
C ASP A 35 12.06 1.07 18.59
N ARG A 36 10.78 0.87 18.93
CA ARG A 36 9.67 1.81 18.66
C ARG A 36 9.92 3.20 19.24
N SER A 37 10.80 3.33 20.23
CA SER A 37 11.25 4.59 20.84
C SER A 37 12.08 5.47 19.90
N THR A 38 12.65 4.91 18.83
CA THR A 38 13.48 5.64 17.85
C THR A 38 12.67 6.46 16.84
N LEU A 39 11.36 6.22 16.76
CA LEU A 39 10.42 7.04 16.00
C LEU A 39 10.18 8.38 16.71
N THR A 40 11.16 9.28 16.57
CA THR A 40 11.03 10.65 17.06
C THR A 40 9.97 11.43 16.27
N PRO A 41 9.29 12.42 16.88
CA PRO A 41 8.34 13.27 16.17
C PRO A 41 8.93 13.94 14.93
N GLY A 42 10.21 14.34 15.00
CA GLY A 42 10.92 14.92 13.86
C GLY A 42 11.10 13.95 12.70
N ALA A 43 11.44 12.69 12.98
CA ALA A 43 11.55 11.65 11.96
C ALA A 43 10.19 11.36 11.32
N VAL A 44 9.12 11.23 12.12
CA VAL A 44 7.75 11.03 11.63
C VAL A 44 7.35 12.17 10.69
N ARG A 45 7.48 13.42 11.13
CA ARG A 45 7.14 14.60 10.32
C ARG A 45 7.96 14.67 9.03
N GLY A 46 9.26 14.36 9.10
CA GLY A 46 10.13 14.32 7.93
C GLY A 46 9.68 13.26 6.92
N LEU A 47 9.38 12.05 7.38
CA LEU A 47 8.90 10.95 6.54
C LEU A 47 7.51 11.23 5.96
N LEU A 48 6.59 11.85 6.70
CA LEU A 48 5.28 12.25 6.17
C LEU A 48 5.40 13.32 5.08
N LYS A 49 6.32 14.28 5.23
CA LYS A 49 6.62 15.25 4.17
C LYS A 49 7.19 14.57 2.93
N ASP A 50 8.05 13.57 3.12
CA ASP A 50 8.60 12.78 2.02
C ASP A 50 7.50 11.95 1.34
N TYR A 51 6.57 11.34 2.10
CA TYR A 51 5.39 10.65 1.55
C TYR A 51 4.57 11.56 0.66
N HIS A 52 4.22 12.74 1.18
CA HIS A 52 3.42 13.73 0.45
C HIS A 52 4.09 14.15 -0.87
N ARG A 53 5.43 14.24 -0.89
CA ARG A 53 6.18 14.61 -2.10
C ARG A 53 6.32 13.45 -3.09
N LEU A 54 6.58 12.24 -2.61
CA LEU A 54 7.04 11.13 -3.45
C LEU A 54 5.95 10.13 -3.82
N VAL A 55 4.95 9.95 -2.93
CA VAL A 55 3.94 8.89 -3.02
C VAL A 55 2.57 9.47 -3.36
N GLN A 56 2.13 10.50 -2.63
CA GLN A 56 0.78 11.09 -2.80
C GLN A 56 0.42 11.45 -4.25
N PRO A 57 1.32 12.03 -5.08
CA PRO A 57 0.97 12.39 -6.45
C PRO A 57 0.61 11.20 -7.35
N LYS A 58 1.05 9.99 -6.99
CA LYS A 58 0.77 8.74 -7.71
C LYS A 58 -0.34 7.93 -7.05
N TYR A 59 -0.46 8.04 -5.73
CA TYR A 59 -1.35 7.25 -4.90
C TYR A 59 -2.02 8.17 -3.88
N ASP A 60 -3.15 8.77 -4.26
CA ASP A 60 -3.95 9.67 -3.42
C ASP A 60 -4.78 8.86 -2.41
N ILE A 61 -4.11 8.25 -1.43
CA ILE A 61 -4.74 7.33 -0.45
C ILE A 61 -4.99 8.04 0.89
N LEU A 62 -4.06 8.89 1.31
CA LEU A 62 -4.08 9.52 2.63
C LEU A 62 -4.64 10.93 2.58
N ASP A 63 -5.46 11.27 3.57
CA ASP A 63 -6.01 12.61 3.71
C ASP A 63 -4.91 13.61 4.16
N VAL A 64 -5.02 14.86 3.70
CA VAL A 64 -4.06 15.93 4.03
C VAL A 64 -3.85 16.10 5.53
N GLY A 65 -4.91 15.90 6.34
CA GLY A 65 -4.83 15.98 7.80
C GLY A 65 -3.91 14.95 8.45
N ILE A 66 -3.72 13.79 7.80
CA ILE A 66 -2.75 12.76 8.24
C ILE A 66 -1.34 13.21 7.88
N LEU A 67 -1.17 13.79 6.69
CA LEU A 67 0.13 14.24 6.18
C LEU A 67 0.65 15.48 6.90
N SER A 68 -0.24 16.31 7.46
CA SER A 68 0.10 17.48 8.27
C SER A 68 0.37 17.15 9.75
N TYR A 69 0.39 15.89 10.13
CA TYR A 69 0.61 15.47 11.52
C TYR A 69 2.02 15.89 12.02
N ASP A 70 2.07 16.44 13.23
CA ASP A 70 3.27 17.03 13.83
C ASP A 70 4.25 16.02 14.42
N GLY A 71 3.86 14.74 14.49
CA GLY A 71 4.66 13.65 15.06
C GLY A 71 4.41 13.42 16.56
N MET A 72 3.62 14.25 17.23
CA MET A 72 3.47 14.25 18.69
C MET A 72 2.37 13.32 19.19
N HIS A 73 2.68 12.52 20.21
CA HIS A 73 1.72 11.62 20.85
C HIS A 73 1.13 10.53 19.95
N LEU A 74 1.93 9.93 19.07
CA LEU A 74 1.50 8.89 18.13
C LEU A 74 0.69 7.77 18.80
N ARG A 75 1.09 7.34 20.00
CA ARG A 75 0.39 6.29 20.78
C ARG A 75 -1.03 6.65 21.22
N LYS A 76 -1.37 7.94 21.32
CA LYS A 76 -2.68 8.43 21.78
C LYS A 76 -3.72 8.54 20.65
N LEU A 77 -3.30 8.42 19.40
CA LEU A 77 -4.19 8.52 18.25
C LEU A 77 -5.13 7.30 18.16
N PRO A 78 -6.24 7.38 17.41
CA PRO A 78 -7.01 6.21 17.01
C PRO A 78 -6.16 5.20 16.22
N GLU A 79 -6.50 3.91 16.31
CA GLU A 79 -5.73 2.83 15.68
C GLU A 79 -5.57 3.01 14.17
N THR A 80 -6.66 3.34 13.47
CA THR A 80 -6.65 3.61 12.02
C THR A 80 -5.69 4.72 11.64
N ARG A 81 -5.68 5.83 12.40
CA ARG A 81 -4.74 6.94 12.16
C ARG A 81 -3.30 6.56 12.45
N ARG A 82 -3.05 5.82 13.53
CA ARG A 82 -1.71 5.29 13.83
C ARG A 82 -1.20 4.42 12.70
N PHE A 83 -2.03 3.48 12.24
CA PHE A 83 -1.72 2.61 11.13
C PHE A 83 -1.36 3.40 9.87
N GLN A 84 -2.20 4.36 9.48
CA GLN A 84 -1.97 5.20 8.29
C GLN A 84 -0.65 5.98 8.39
N ILE A 85 -0.36 6.60 9.53
CA ILE A 85 0.90 7.34 9.76
C ILE A 85 2.10 6.40 9.69
N LEU A 86 2.04 5.24 10.35
CA LEU A 86 3.11 4.25 10.36
C LEU A 86 3.38 3.71 8.96
N MET A 87 2.33 3.40 8.19
CA MET A 87 2.49 2.93 6.81
C MET A 87 3.07 4.01 5.90
N ALA A 88 2.63 5.27 6.03
CA ALA A 88 3.21 6.38 5.29
C ALA A 88 4.71 6.55 5.58
N CYS A 89 5.08 6.44 6.86
CA CYS A 89 6.48 6.48 7.30
C CYS A 89 7.27 5.29 6.74
N ALA A 90 6.71 4.08 6.80
CA ALA A 90 7.33 2.87 6.30
C ALA A 90 7.63 2.96 4.80
N ILE A 91 6.63 3.35 3.99
CA ILE A 91 6.77 3.49 2.53
C ILE A 91 7.85 4.53 2.19
N SER A 92 7.83 5.67 2.87
CA SER A 92 8.79 6.75 2.62
C SER A 92 10.21 6.36 3.01
N ALA A 93 10.37 5.69 4.16
CA ALA A 93 11.65 5.18 4.62
C ALA A 93 12.19 4.10 3.68
N THR A 94 11.34 3.20 3.18
CA THR A 94 11.70 2.21 2.16
C THR A 94 12.23 2.87 0.90
N GLN A 95 11.53 3.87 0.36
CA GLN A 95 11.98 4.58 -0.85
C GLN A 95 13.30 5.31 -0.62
N LYS A 96 13.52 5.90 0.56
CA LYS A 96 14.79 6.52 0.92
C LYS A 96 15.90 5.48 1.06
N SER A 97 15.58 4.28 1.52
CA SER A 97 16.55 3.20 1.70
C SER A 97 17.25 2.77 0.42
N TYR A 98 16.63 3.00 -0.74
CA TYR A 98 17.26 2.75 -2.05
C TYR A 98 18.50 3.60 -2.30
N LYS A 99 18.58 4.79 -1.69
CA LYS A 99 19.75 5.69 -1.78
C LYS A 99 20.60 5.64 -0.53
N GLU A 100 19.95 5.52 0.62
CA GLU A 100 20.57 5.61 1.94
C GLU A 100 20.11 4.41 2.80
N PRO A 101 20.84 3.28 2.80
CA PRO A 101 20.42 2.04 3.46
C PRO A 101 20.11 2.18 4.95
N ILE A 102 20.60 3.24 5.61
CA ILE A 102 20.30 3.58 7.02
C ILE A 102 18.80 3.75 7.30
N TRP A 103 17.95 3.99 6.29
CA TRP A 103 16.50 4.10 6.45
C TRP A 103 15.78 2.74 6.48
N LYS A 104 16.43 1.64 6.08
CA LYS A 104 15.81 0.31 6.04
C LYS A 104 15.32 -0.18 7.41
N PRO A 105 16.08 -0.05 8.52
CA PRO A 105 15.59 -0.40 9.84
C PRO A 105 14.36 0.41 10.26
N PHE A 106 14.32 1.72 9.94
CA PHE A 106 13.16 2.57 10.22
C PHE A 106 11.91 2.09 9.49
N ALA A 107 12.04 1.71 8.21
CA ALA A 107 10.94 1.17 7.43
C ALA A 107 10.38 -0.11 8.07
N ASN A 108 11.28 -1.04 8.45
CA ASN A 108 10.92 -2.29 9.10
C ASN A 108 10.22 -2.03 10.44
N THR A 109 10.75 -1.17 11.31
CA THR A 109 10.12 -0.84 12.60
C THR A 109 8.72 -0.23 12.43
N CYS A 110 8.54 0.68 11.47
CA CYS A 110 7.23 1.24 11.16
C CYS A 110 6.26 0.17 10.68
N ARG A 111 6.71 -0.71 9.78
CA ARG A 111 5.90 -1.80 9.21
C ARG A 111 5.53 -2.85 10.25
N GLU A 112 6.45 -3.21 11.14
CA GLU A 112 6.23 -4.13 12.24
C GLU A 112 5.24 -3.56 13.24
N TRP A 113 5.37 -2.29 13.63
CA TRP A 113 4.40 -1.66 14.52
C TRP A 113 3.02 -1.52 13.87
N ALA A 114 2.96 -1.28 12.56
CA ALA A 114 1.70 -1.25 11.83
C ALA A 114 1.00 -2.63 11.80
N ASN A 115 1.74 -3.75 11.88
CA ASN A 115 1.13 -5.09 11.88
C ASN A 115 0.11 -5.27 13.01
N ASP A 116 0.35 -4.65 14.17
CA ASP A 116 -0.53 -4.73 15.34
C ASP A 116 -1.98 -4.28 15.04
N PHE A 117 -2.17 -3.44 14.02
CA PHE A 117 -3.47 -2.86 13.66
C PHE A 117 -4.11 -3.46 12.39
N ILE A 118 -3.41 -4.32 11.65
CA ILE A 118 -3.89 -4.80 10.34
C ILE A 118 -5.16 -5.64 10.48
N ALA A 119 -5.11 -6.68 11.32
CA ALA A 119 -6.22 -7.60 11.50
C ALA A 119 -7.52 -6.89 11.93
N PRO A 120 -7.54 -6.04 12.97
CA PRO A 120 -8.76 -5.34 13.36
C PRO A 120 -9.27 -4.40 12.25
N ILE A 121 -8.39 -3.62 11.60
CA ILE A 121 -8.79 -2.66 10.56
C ILE A 121 -9.35 -3.37 9.32
N ILE A 122 -8.72 -4.44 8.84
CA ILE A 122 -9.20 -5.17 7.66
C ILE A 122 -10.51 -5.90 7.95
N SER A 123 -10.72 -6.36 9.18
CA SER A 123 -11.93 -7.09 9.57
C SER A 123 -13.21 -6.27 9.48
N SER A 124 -13.11 -4.94 9.59
CA SER A 124 -14.25 -4.02 9.49
C SER A 124 -14.87 -3.97 8.09
N ALA A 125 -14.12 -4.35 7.05
CA ALA A 125 -14.54 -4.37 5.65
C ALA A 125 -15.21 -3.06 5.17
N ASP A 126 -14.72 -1.92 5.66
CA ASP A 126 -15.22 -0.58 5.35
C ASP A 126 -14.26 0.17 4.41
N ALA A 127 -14.52 1.47 4.19
CA ALA A 127 -13.66 2.31 3.36
C ALA A 127 -12.25 2.48 3.96
N ASP A 128 -12.11 2.46 5.29
CA ASP A 128 -10.82 2.56 5.96
C ASP A 128 -10.04 1.24 5.85
N SER A 129 -10.72 0.09 5.89
CA SER A 129 -10.13 -1.21 5.54
C SER A 129 -9.53 -1.18 4.15
N MET A 130 -10.23 -0.59 3.18
CA MET A 130 -9.73 -0.48 1.82
C MET A 130 -8.52 0.45 1.70
N LYS A 131 -8.54 1.63 2.33
CA LYS A 131 -7.36 2.50 2.43
C LYS A 131 -6.17 1.75 3.02
N ALA A 132 -6.41 0.95 4.07
CA ALA A 132 -5.36 0.18 4.72
C ALA A 132 -4.75 -0.89 3.80
N ILE A 133 -5.58 -1.62 3.06
CA ILE A 133 -5.13 -2.61 2.08
C ILE A 133 -4.32 -1.93 0.97
N LEU A 134 -4.75 -0.78 0.45
CA LEU A 134 -4.01 -0.05 -0.57
C LEU A 134 -2.64 0.43 -0.07
N LEU A 135 -2.53 0.90 1.18
CA LEU A 135 -1.24 1.25 1.78
C LEU A 135 -0.29 0.05 1.88
N LEU A 136 -0.83 -1.13 2.23
CA LEU A 136 -0.04 -2.37 2.26
C LEU A 136 0.44 -2.75 0.87
N VAL A 137 -0.42 -2.67 -0.14
CA VAL A 137 -0.05 -2.90 -1.54
C VAL A 137 1.06 -1.94 -1.99
N VAL A 138 0.95 -0.65 -1.69
CA VAL A 138 2.00 0.34 -2.02
C VAL A 138 3.31 0.03 -1.30
N TYR A 139 3.26 -0.42 -0.05
CA TYR A 139 4.46 -0.85 0.67
C TYR A 139 5.12 -2.07 0.00
N GLU A 140 4.36 -3.12 -0.32
CA GLU A 140 4.89 -4.34 -0.95
C GLU A 140 5.44 -4.07 -2.36
N MET A 141 4.90 -3.09 -3.08
CA MET A 141 5.51 -2.64 -4.35
C MET A 141 6.87 -1.96 -4.15
N ALA A 142 7.07 -1.29 -3.01
CA ALA A 142 8.35 -0.67 -2.67
C ALA A 142 9.33 -1.70 -2.06
N ASP A 143 8.84 -2.73 -1.38
CA ASP A 143 9.69 -3.74 -0.74
C ASP A 143 9.04 -5.12 -0.83
N PRO A 144 9.24 -5.88 -1.91
CA PRO A 144 8.55 -7.14 -2.16
C PRO A 144 9.09 -8.32 -1.34
N THR A 145 9.85 -8.06 -0.27
CA THR A 145 10.55 -9.08 0.52
C THR A 145 9.63 -10.09 1.19
N ARG A 146 8.35 -9.75 1.41
CA ARG A 146 7.37 -10.64 2.05
C ARG A 146 6.60 -11.50 1.05
N GLY A 147 6.58 -11.13 -0.23
CA GLY A 147 5.90 -11.90 -1.27
C GLY A 147 4.36 -11.97 -1.16
N VAL A 148 3.73 -11.12 -0.34
CA VAL A 148 2.28 -11.19 -0.04
C VAL A 148 1.40 -10.31 -0.95
N ILE A 149 1.98 -9.74 -2.01
CA ILE A 149 1.27 -8.79 -2.91
C ILE A 149 -0.01 -9.41 -3.52
N TRP A 150 0.05 -10.68 -3.93
CA TRP A 150 -1.09 -11.37 -4.54
C TRP A 150 -2.22 -11.62 -3.55
N GLU A 151 -1.88 -11.94 -2.30
CA GLU A 151 -2.85 -12.10 -1.22
C GLU A 151 -3.53 -10.77 -0.89
N LEU A 152 -2.76 -9.68 -0.83
CA LEU A 152 -3.31 -8.34 -0.62
C LEU A 152 -4.23 -7.91 -1.76
N LEU A 153 -3.89 -8.23 -3.01
CA LEU A 153 -4.75 -7.95 -4.17
C LEU A 153 -6.04 -8.77 -4.13
N ASP A 154 -5.98 -10.04 -3.71
CA ASP A 154 -7.17 -10.87 -3.50
C ASP A 154 -8.07 -10.31 -2.39
N VAL A 155 -7.49 -9.86 -1.28
CA VAL A 155 -8.23 -9.19 -0.19
C VAL A 155 -8.85 -7.89 -0.70
N ALA A 156 -8.10 -7.03 -1.39
CA ALA A 156 -8.60 -5.78 -1.96
C ALA A 156 -9.81 -6.02 -2.88
N ARG A 157 -9.71 -7.04 -3.75
CA ARG A 157 -10.79 -7.45 -4.64
C ARG A 157 -12.04 -7.86 -3.86
N ARG A 158 -11.90 -8.69 -2.82
CA ARG A 158 -13.05 -9.10 -1.99
C ARG A 158 -13.68 -7.91 -1.26
N THR A 159 -12.87 -7.01 -0.71
CA THR A 159 -13.34 -5.80 -0.04
C THR A 159 -14.10 -4.89 -1.00
N CYS A 160 -13.64 -4.70 -2.24
CA CYS A 160 -14.40 -3.98 -3.28
C CYS A 160 -15.81 -4.55 -3.50
N LEU A 161 -15.92 -5.88 -3.57
CA LEU A 161 -17.20 -6.56 -3.78
C LEU A 161 -18.12 -6.43 -2.57
N GLN A 162 -17.57 -6.53 -1.36
CA GLN A 162 -18.32 -6.35 -0.11
C GLN A 162 -18.86 -4.92 0.03
N LEU A 163 -18.08 -3.93 -0.38
CA LEU A 163 -18.49 -2.52 -0.41
C LEU A 163 -19.48 -2.20 -1.54
N GLY A 164 -19.75 -3.16 -2.44
CA GLY A 164 -20.67 -2.98 -3.56
C GLY A 164 -20.16 -2.03 -4.65
N TRP A 165 -18.87 -1.69 -4.66
CA TRP A 165 -18.28 -0.78 -5.64
C TRP A 165 -18.28 -1.33 -7.07
N ASN A 166 -18.51 -2.62 -7.24
CA ASN A 166 -18.74 -3.24 -8.55
C ASN A 166 -20.12 -2.93 -9.16
N ARG A 167 -21.07 -2.39 -8.37
CA ARG A 167 -22.46 -2.12 -8.81
C ARG A 167 -22.72 -0.65 -9.14
N THR A 168 -21.74 0.23 -8.91
CA THR A 168 -21.89 1.69 -9.00
C THR A 168 -22.06 2.23 -10.42
N ALA A 169 -21.85 1.41 -11.45
CA ALA A 169 -22.05 1.79 -12.86
C ALA A 169 -23.46 1.47 -13.41
N SER A 170 -24.34 0.81 -12.64
CA SER A 170 -25.64 0.34 -13.15
C SER A 170 -26.85 1.13 -12.64
N SER A 171 -26.67 2.15 -11.80
CA SER A 171 -27.78 2.94 -11.24
C SER A 171 -27.96 4.34 -11.83
N PHE A 172 -27.35 4.65 -12.98
CA PHE A 172 -27.59 5.92 -13.67
C PHE A 172 -28.76 5.91 -14.65
N ASN A 173 -29.37 4.74 -14.91
CA ASN A 173 -30.45 4.61 -15.88
C ASN A 173 -31.66 3.87 -15.30
N GLU A 174 -32.27 4.34 -14.20
CA GLU A 174 -33.61 3.84 -13.86
C GLU A 174 -34.36 4.75 -12.87
N THR A 175 -34.71 5.96 -13.31
CA THR A 175 -36.04 6.52 -12.95
C THR A 175 -36.49 7.57 -13.98
N THR A 176 -36.93 7.11 -15.16
CA THR A 176 -37.96 7.82 -15.92
C THR A 176 -39.05 6.82 -16.26
N ILE A 177 -39.88 6.51 -15.26
CA ILE A 177 -41.24 6.05 -15.53
C ILE A 177 -41.95 7.27 -16.11
N ASN A 178 -41.93 7.39 -17.43
CA ASN A 178 -42.96 7.98 -18.29
C ASN A 178 -42.39 7.97 -19.72
N GLY A 179 -43.04 7.20 -20.59
CA GLY A 179 -42.52 6.80 -21.88
C GLY A 179 -42.35 7.95 -22.87
N GLU A 180 -41.15 8.02 -23.46
CA GLU A 180 -40.91 8.32 -24.87
C GLU A 180 -39.46 7.96 -25.21
N PRO A 181 -39.17 7.27 -26.33
CA PRO A 181 -37.80 6.95 -26.71
C PRO A 181 -37.13 8.19 -27.30
N VAL A 182 -36.39 8.93 -26.49
CA VAL A 182 -35.52 10.00 -26.98
C VAL A 182 -34.30 9.36 -27.64
N SER A 183 -34.21 9.54 -28.96
CA SER A 183 -33.07 9.15 -29.79
C SER A 183 -31.79 9.81 -29.28
N TYR A 184 -30.80 9.00 -28.90
CA TYR A 184 -29.50 9.46 -28.41
C TYR A 184 -28.62 9.90 -29.59
N ASP A 185 -28.42 11.22 -29.73
CA ASP A 185 -27.37 11.80 -30.58
C ASP A 185 -26.04 11.83 -29.78
N PRO A 186 -25.00 11.09 -30.19
CA PRO A 186 -23.75 10.95 -29.44
C PRO A 186 -22.80 12.17 -29.52
N MET A 187 -23.22 13.32 -30.07
CA MET A 187 -22.32 14.47 -30.31
C MET A 187 -22.43 15.65 -29.33
N ARG A 188 -23.17 15.54 -28.21
CA ARG A 188 -23.43 16.72 -27.35
C ARG A 188 -22.80 16.77 -25.95
N THR A 189 -21.85 15.89 -25.64
CA THR A 189 -21.07 15.98 -24.39
C THR A 189 -19.57 16.11 -24.66
N ARG A 190 -19.19 17.22 -25.33
CA ARG A 190 -17.81 17.71 -25.33
C ARG A 190 -17.65 18.83 -24.29
N LEU A 191 -16.83 18.53 -23.29
CA LEU A 191 -15.96 19.41 -22.51
C LEU A 191 -16.49 20.78 -22.04
N MET A 192 -16.58 20.94 -20.72
CA MET A 192 -16.17 22.19 -20.06
C MET A 192 -15.07 21.88 -19.02
N HIS A 193 -13.82 21.99 -19.47
CA HIS A 193 -12.70 22.33 -18.61
C HIS A 193 -12.79 23.85 -18.38
N VAL A 194 -13.15 24.30 -17.18
CA VAL A 194 -13.06 25.72 -16.81
C VAL A 194 -11.81 25.90 -15.96
N THR A 195 -10.81 26.54 -16.57
CA THR A 195 -9.68 27.17 -15.89
C THR A 195 -10.13 28.54 -15.38
N THR A 196 -10.22 28.72 -14.06
CA THR A 196 -10.34 30.06 -13.45
C THR A 196 -8.98 30.52 -12.96
N ASN A 197 -8.32 31.35 -13.77
CA ASN A 197 -7.23 32.23 -13.33
C ASN A 197 -7.73 33.68 -13.35
N GLY A 198 -7.74 34.30 -12.16
CA GLY A 198 -7.46 35.72 -11.89
C GLY A 198 -8.43 36.78 -12.42
N ILE A 199 -8.89 37.66 -11.52
CA ILE A 199 -8.57 39.11 -11.56
C ILE A 199 -8.80 39.74 -10.18
N LYS A 200 -7.78 40.52 -9.82
CA LYS A 200 -7.52 41.39 -8.67
C LYS A 200 -8.72 42.15 -8.09
N SER A 201 -8.68 42.35 -6.77
CA SER A 201 -9.12 43.60 -6.14
C SER A 201 -8.29 43.85 -4.89
N ALA A 202 -7.36 44.80 -5.02
CA ALA A 202 -6.66 45.47 -3.92
C ALA A 202 -6.59 46.95 -4.30
N ASN A 203 -7.25 47.82 -3.54
CA ASN A 203 -6.55 48.73 -2.64
C ASN A 203 -7.49 49.72 -1.94
N LEU A 204 -7.10 49.98 -0.69
CA LEU A 204 -7.61 50.92 0.29
C LEU A 204 -7.31 52.40 -0.07
N VAL A 205 -8.20 53.27 0.44
CA VAL A 205 -7.95 54.52 1.18
C VAL A 205 -6.98 55.55 0.58
N ASN A 206 -7.52 56.64 0.03
CA ASN A 206 -7.61 57.97 0.68
C ASN A 206 -8.43 58.92 -0.21
#